data_AF-A0A926D7H7-F1
#
_entry.id   AF-A0A926D7H7-F1
#
_cell.length_a   1.000
_cell.length_b   1.000
_cell.length_c   1.000
_cell.angle_alpha   90.00
_cell.angle_beta   90.00
_cell.angle_gamma   90.00
#
_symmetry.space_group_name_H-M   'P 1'
#
loop_
_entity.id
_entity.type
_entity.pdbx_description
1 polymer ?
#
loop_
_entity_poly.entity_id
_entity_poly.type
_entity_poly.pdbx_seq_one_letter_code
_entity_poly.pdbx_strand_id
1 'polypeptide(L)'
;MEKFFKLKENGTTVRTEFRAGLTTFFAMVYILMVNANMFANPFGDGTEALGVSYGAIYIATAISAIIGTILIGLLANLPLAQASGMGLNAFFVYTVCVGFGLTYANALVLVLIDGIVFILLTVTGLRKKIFTAIPQAVRVAIPAGIGLFIAFLGLQNSGIVIPSTSTGVTLGSFNLLSGSWGAVMPMLVTIAAVLAIAIMSKRNVRGAVLWGILGGAVLYYLLGLTVPEFYANLGIAMSHPFEAFKAFGTEAFGKVFTEGFDFSVFAAEHGVANLVLTIVTTALAFCMVDMFDTIGTLYGACARGNMLTEEGEVPRMDRAMLADAIATTTGAICGTSTVTTFVESSAGVAEGGRTGLSSMFTAVFFFIAMFLSPIAQLIPGCATAAALVYVGVLMMGCVKEIDWHSADIAVPAFLTMALMPFAYNISYGIAFGLISYVVIKLFTGKVKEIKAGTWVITLLFLAMLFLTH
;
A
#
# COMPACT_ATOMS: atom_id res chain seq x y z
N MET A 1 -28.14 15.85 -0.30
CA MET A 1 -26.74 16.00 0.17
C MET A 1 -26.64 16.61 1.57
N GLU A 2 -27.20 17.78 1.86
CA GLU A 2 -27.15 18.36 3.23
C GLU A 2 -27.76 17.47 4.32
N LYS A 3 -28.91 16.81 4.07
CA LYS A 3 -29.55 15.89 5.01
C LYS A 3 -28.84 14.52 5.13
N PHE A 4 -28.16 14.07 4.08
CA PHE A 4 -27.51 12.75 4.05
C PHE A 4 -26.12 12.79 4.69
N PHE A 5 -25.29 13.76 4.30
CA PHE A 5 -23.95 13.95 4.85
C PHE A 5 -23.93 14.79 6.13
N LYS A 6 -25.07 15.41 6.50
CA LYS A 6 -25.24 16.20 7.72
C LYS A 6 -24.20 17.32 7.84
N LEU A 7 -23.99 18.08 6.75
CA LEU A 7 -22.92 19.08 6.63
C LEU A 7 -22.94 20.13 7.75
N LYS A 8 -24.14 20.61 8.14
CA LYS A 8 -24.31 21.56 9.24
C LYS A 8 -23.98 20.98 10.62
N GLU A 9 -24.29 19.70 10.85
CA GLU A 9 -23.96 19.01 12.11
C GLU A 9 -22.45 18.74 12.22
N ASN A 10 -21.78 18.53 11.08
CA ASN A 10 -20.33 18.30 11.00
C ASN A 10 -19.51 19.59 10.82
N GLY A 11 -20.15 20.77 10.91
CA GLY A 11 -19.46 22.07 10.86
C GLY A 11 -18.74 22.39 9.55
N THR A 12 -19.21 21.87 8.41
CA THR A 12 -18.53 22.02 7.11
C THR A 12 -19.44 22.62 6.03
N THR A 13 -18.83 23.07 4.91
CA THR A 13 -19.54 23.60 3.74
C THR A 13 -19.13 22.85 2.47
N VAL A 14 -19.98 22.87 1.43
CA VAL A 14 -19.65 22.24 0.13
C VAL A 14 -18.32 22.75 -0.43
N ARG A 15 -17.99 24.04 -0.25
CA ARG A 15 -16.73 24.63 -0.71
C ARG A 15 -15.52 24.08 0.07
N THR A 16 -15.69 23.86 1.37
CA THR A 16 -14.65 23.24 2.22
C THR A 16 -14.44 21.79 1.81
N GLU A 17 -15.51 21.02 1.64
CA GLU A 17 -15.46 19.61 1.21
C GLU A 17 -14.84 19.46 -0.19
N PHE A 18 -15.12 20.36 -1.13
CA PHE A 18 -14.47 20.36 -2.45
C PHE A 18 -12.96 20.57 -2.35
N ARG A 19 -12.52 21.54 -1.53
CA ARG A 19 -11.09 21.80 -1.31
C ARG A 19 -10.41 20.64 -0.60
N ALA A 20 -11.07 20.07 0.40
CA ALA A 20 -10.59 18.89 1.11
C ALA A 20 -10.42 17.70 0.15
N GLY A 21 -11.41 17.41 -0.69
CA GLY A 21 -11.33 16.35 -1.68
C GLY A 21 -10.23 16.57 -2.72
N LEU A 22 -10.03 17.83 -3.15
CA LEU A 22 -8.95 18.19 -4.05
C LEU A 22 -7.57 18.00 -3.40
N THR A 23 -7.42 18.39 -2.14
CA THR A 23 -6.18 18.20 -1.39
C THR A 23 -5.89 16.73 -1.16
N THR A 24 -6.89 15.93 -0.78
CA THR A 24 -6.76 14.48 -0.64
C THR A 24 -6.33 13.85 -1.96
N PHE A 25 -7.00 14.19 -3.06
CA PHE A 25 -6.65 13.71 -4.40
C PHE A 25 -5.19 14.01 -4.75
N PHE A 26 -4.74 15.26 -4.63
CA PHE A 26 -3.34 15.62 -4.93
C PHE A 26 -2.33 14.95 -3.99
N ALA A 27 -2.73 14.64 -2.76
CA ALA A 27 -1.87 13.95 -1.82
C ALA A 27 -1.67 12.47 -2.19
N MET A 28 -2.65 11.83 -2.84
CA MET A 28 -2.63 10.38 -3.09
C MET A 28 -2.59 9.96 -4.58
N VAL A 29 -2.82 10.87 -5.53
CA VAL A 29 -2.91 10.54 -6.98
C VAL A 29 -1.65 9.85 -7.52
N TYR A 30 -0.52 9.99 -6.82
CA TYR A 30 0.69 9.25 -7.13
C TYR A 30 0.49 7.74 -7.18
N ILE A 31 -0.51 7.21 -6.46
CA ILE A 31 -0.79 5.77 -6.41
C ILE A 31 -1.07 5.18 -7.79
N LEU A 32 -1.69 5.96 -8.69
CA LEU A 32 -2.00 5.49 -10.05
C LEU A 32 -0.71 5.16 -10.81
N MET A 33 0.34 5.94 -10.59
CA MET A 33 1.63 5.78 -11.27
C MET A 33 2.51 4.75 -10.58
N VAL A 34 2.58 4.83 -9.25
CA VAL A 34 3.42 3.96 -8.43
C VAL A 34 2.93 2.52 -8.51
N ASN A 35 1.61 2.27 -8.38
CA ASN A 35 1.07 0.91 -8.44
C ASN A 35 1.25 0.30 -9.84
N ALA A 36 0.96 1.08 -10.89
CA ALA A 36 1.14 0.62 -12.27
C ALA A 36 2.61 0.27 -12.58
N ASN A 37 3.57 1.09 -12.13
CA ASN A 37 5.00 0.77 -12.27
C ASN A 37 5.37 -0.51 -11.50
N MET A 38 4.88 -0.67 -10.28
CA MET A 38 5.25 -1.82 -9.46
C MET A 38 4.73 -3.15 -10.01
N PHE A 39 3.58 -3.16 -10.69
CA PHE A 39 3.04 -4.36 -11.33
C PHE A 39 3.65 -4.62 -12.72
N ALA A 40 3.79 -3.58 -13.53
CA ALA A 40 4.25 -3.73 -14.91
C ALA A 40 5.76 -3.93 -15.01
N ASN A 41 6.54 -3.31 -14.10
CA ASN A 41 7.99 -3.37 -14.09
C ASN A 41 8.53 -3.38 -12.65
N PRO A 42 8.31 -4.48 -11.89
CA PRO A 42 8.63 -4.54 -10.46
C PRO A 42 10.10 -4.34 -10.12
N PHE A 43 11.02 -4.64 -11.04
CA PHE A 43 12.47 -4.53 -10.81
C PHE A 43 13.11 -3.33 -11.51
N GLY A 44 12.36 -2.54 -12.28
CA GLY A 44 12.88 -1.38 -13.00
C GLY A 44 13.84 -1.73 -14.15
N ASP A 45 13.94 -3.01 -14.53
CA ASP A 45 14.82 -3.52 -15.58
C ASP A 45 14.09 -3.79 -16.91
N GLY A 46 12.78 -3.56 -16.95
CA GLY A 46 11.93 -3.79 -18.12
C GLY A 46 11.37 -5.21 -18.21
N THR A 47 11.54 -6.02 -17.17
CA THR A 47 10.91 -7.35 -17.10
C THR A 47 9.43 -7.26 -16.74
N GLU A 48 8.58 -7.81 -17.61
CA GLU A 48 7.14 -7.98 -17.34
C GLU A 48 6.90 -9.21 -16.44
N ALA A 49 7.46 -9.19 -15.22
CA ALA A 49 7.44 -10.37 -14.33
C ALA A 49 6.02 -10.85 -13.96
N LEU A 50 5.02 -9.97 -14.02
CA LEU A 50 3.61 -10.32 -13.77
C LEU A 50 2.79 -10.48 -15.07
N GLY A 51 3.36 -10.17 -16.24
CA GLY A 51 2.68 -10.27 -17.54
C GLY A 51 1.47 -9.34 -17.70
N VAL A 52 1.49 -8.17 -17.06
CA VAL A 52 0.40 -7.18 -17.10
C VAL A 52 0.94 -5.79 -17.41
N SER A 53 0.27 -5.08 -18.32
CA SER A 53 0.70 -3.76 -18.76
C SER A 53 0.44 -2.66 -17.72
N TYR A 54 1.25 -1.60 -17.80
CA TYR A 54 1.09 -0.39 -16.98
C TYR A 54 -0.32 0.20 -17.13
N GLY A 55 -0.82 0.27 -18.37
CA GLY A 55 -2.13 0.84 -18.67
C GLY A 55 -3.27 0.09 -17.99
N ALA A 56 -3.22 -1.26 -18.01
CA ALA A 56 -4.24 -2.09 -17.39
C ALA A 56 -4.32 -1.85 -15.87
N ILE A 57 -3.19 -1.85 -15.17
CA ILE A 57 -3.14 -1.64 -13.72
C ILE A 57 -3.47 -0.19 -13.34
N TYR A 58 -3.06 0.79 -14.14
CA TYR A 58 -3.41 2.19 -13.91
C TYR A 58 -4.93 2.38 -13.87
N ILE A 59 -5.63 1.83 -14.86
CA ILE A 59 -7.10 1.89 -14.94
C ILE A 59 -7.75 1.06 -13.83
N ALA A 60 -7.23 -0.15 -13.55
CA ALA A 60 -7.72 -0.99 -12.45
C ALA A 60 -7.64 -0.28 -11.10
N THR A 61 -6.51 0.39 -10.84
CA THR A 61 -6.26 1.18 -9.63
C THR A 61 -7.19 2.38 -9.56
N ALA A 62 -7.43 3.08 -10.67
CA ALA A 62 -8.34 4.22 -10.71
C ALA A 62 -9.79 3.79 -10.41
N ILE A 63 -10.28 2.73 -11.05
CA ILE A 63 -11.64 2.22 -10.85
C ILE A 63 -11.82 1.71 -9.41
N SER A 64 -10.86 0.94 -8.90
CA SER A 64 -10.92 0.42 -7.53
C SER A 64 -10.91 1.56 -6.49
N ALA A 65 -10.09 2.59 -6.72
CA ALA A 65 -10.03 3.78 -5.88
C ALA A 65 -11.35 4.58 -5.91
N ILE A 66 -11.97 4.73 -7.09
CA ILE A 66 -13.28 5.37 -7.23
C ILE A 66 -14.33 4.62 -6.41
N ILE A 67 -14.41 3.29 -6.59
CA ILE A 67 -15.42 2.47 -5.91
C ILE A 67 -15.20 2.50 -4.40
N GLY A 68 -13.99 2.25 -3.91
CA GLY A 68 -13.69 2.30 -2.48
C GLY A 68 -13.96 3.68 -1.87
N THR A 69 -13.51 4.74 -2.54
CA THR A 69 -13.71 6.13 -2.07
C THR A 69 -15.19 6.53 -2.04
N ILE A 70 -16.00 6.07 -3.00
CA ILE A 70 -17.46 6.27 -2.97
C ILE A 70 -18.08 5.47 -1.81
N LEU A 71 -17.67 4.22 -1.62
CA LEU A 71 -18.21 3.35 -0.57
C LEU A 71 -17.93 3.89 0.83
N ILE A 72 -16.71 4.31 1.12
CA ILE A 72 -16.38 4.90 2.44
C ILE A 72 -17.10 6.24 2.65
N GLY A 73 -17.26 7.03 1.58
CA GLY A 73 -18.04 8.26 1.60
C GLY A 73 -19.52 8.02 1.91
N LEU A 74 -20.16 7.05 1.26
CA LEU A 74 -21.59 6.77 1.41
C LEU A 74 -21.94 5.93 2.65
N LEU A 75 -21.14 4.90 2.96
CA LEU A 75 -21.41 3.97 4.06
C LEU A 75 -20.97 4.55 5.41
N ALA A 76 -19.73 5.06 5.47
CA ALA A 76 -19.13 5.54 6.70
C ALA A 76 -19.27 7.06 6.89
N ASN A 77 -19.60 7.83 5.84
CA ASN A 77 -19.65 9.29 5.88
C ASN A 77 -18.35 9.89 6.48
N LEU A 78 -17.20 9.35 6.06
CA LEU A 78 -15.88 9.82 6.47
C LEU A 78 -15.18 10.51 5.29
N PRO A 79 -14.45 11.62 5.51
CA PRO A 79 -13.67 12.35 4.51
C PRO A 79 -12.35 11.63 4.17
N LEU A 80 -12.41 10.32 4.00
CA LEU A 80 -11.28 9.45 3.74
C LEU A 80 -11.37 8.91 2.31
N ALA A 81 -10.22 8.69 1.69
CA ALA A 81 -10.13 8.10 0.36
C ALA A 81 -9.47 6.73 0.44
N GLN A 82 -9.91 5.84 -0.45
CA GLN A 82 -9.41 4.48 -0.56
C GLN A 82 -8.77 4.28 -1.94
N ALA A 83 -7.66 3.56 -1.98
CA ALA A 83 -6.97 3.14 -3.19
C ALA A 83 -6.13 1.90 -2.87
N SER A 84 -5.42 1.35 -3.87
CA SER A 84 -4.61 0.14 -3.68
C SER A 84 -3.52 0.35 -2.60
N GLY A 85 -3.52 -0.48 -1.56
CA GLY A 85 -2.63 -0.32 -0.40
C GLY A 85 -1.18 -0.63 -0.75
N MET A 86 -0.26 0.32 -0.52
CA MET A 86 1.13 0.17 -0.97
C MET A 86 1.86 -1.02 -0.34
N GLY A 87 1.61 -1.33 0.93
CA GLY A 87 2.20 -2.49 1.59
C GLY A 87 1.66 -3.81 1.04
N LEU A 88 0.36 -3.87 0.79
CA LEU A 88 -0.33 -5.03 0.23
C LEU A 88 0.05 -5.26 -1.23
N ASN A 89 0.20 -4.20 -2.01
CA ASN A 89 0.72 -4.28 -3.37
C ASN A 89 2.14 -4.87 -3.36
N ALA A 90 3.00 -4.45 -2.43
CA ALA A 90 4.37 -4.96 -2.32
C ALA A 90 4.39 -6.45 -1.93
N PHE A 91 3.56 -6.85 -0.97
CA PHE A 91 3.39 -8.25 -0.60
C PHE A 91 2.88 -9.10 -1.78
N PHE A 92 1.89 -8.58 -2.52
CA PHE A 92 1.35 -9.22 -3.72
C PHE A 92 2.42 -9.44 -4.78
N VAL A 93 3.11 -8.38 -5.20
CA VAL A 93 4.07 -8.42 -6.31
C VAL A 93 5.30 -9.22 -5.91
N TYR A 94 5.93 -8.88 -4.80
CA TYR A 94 7.27 -9.34 -4.51
C TYR A 94 7.32 -10.61 -3.67
N THR A 95 6.37 -10.80 -2.76
CA THR A 95 6.32 -12.02 -1.95
C THR A 95 5.52 -13.11 -2.65
N VAL A 96 4.32 -12.81 -3.13
CA VAL A 96 3.39 -13.82 -3.64
C VAL A 96 3.67 -14.16 -5.09
N CYS A 97 3.79 -13.17 -5.98
CA CYS A 97 4.07 -13.45 -7.39
C CYS A 97 5.54 -13.85 -7.61
N VAL A 98 6.48 -13.02 -7.16
CA VAL A 98 7.92 -13.30 -7.37
C VAL A 98 8.43 -14.36 -6.40
N GLY A 99 8.21 -14.21 -5.09
CA GLY A 99 8.78 -15.09 -4.07
C GLY A 99 8.20 -16.50 -4.10
N PHE A 100 6.87 -16.63 -4.16
CA PHE A 100 6.19 -17.93 -4.23
C PHE A 100 5.95 -18.42 -5.66
N GLY A 101 6.24 -17.63 -6.69
CA GLY A 101 6.04 -18.04 -8.09
C GLY A 101 4.57 -18.16 -8.52
N LEU A 102 3.62 -17.56 -7.79
CA LEU A 102 2.23 -17.57 -8.20
C LEU A 102 1.99 -16.58 -9.36
N THR A 103 1.17 -16.98 -10.32
CA THR A 103 0.76 -16.06 -11.40
C THR A 103 -0.01 -14.87 -10.82
N TYR A 104 0.01 -13.75 -11.56
CA TYR A 104 -0.79 -12.57 -11.22
C TYR A 104 -2.27 -12.92 -11.01
N ALA A 105 -2.85 -13.77 -11.86
CA ALA A 105 -4.23 -14.21 -11.74
C ALA A 105 -4.48 -15.03 -10.46
N ASN A 106 -3.56 -15.94 -10.11
CA ASN A 106 -3.65 -16.75 -8.88
C ASN A 106 -3.60 -15.88 -7.63
N ALA A 107 -2.72 -14.88 -7.63
CA ALA A 107 -2.63 -13.92 -6.53
C ALA A 107 -3.91 -13.07 -6.39
N LEU A 108 -4.58 -12.69 -7.50
CA LEU A 108 -5.88 -12.01 -7.44
C LEU A 108 -6.96 -12.86 -6.78
N VAL A 109 -6.95 -14.20 -6.94
CA VAL A 109 -7.91 -15.08 -6.25
C VAL A 109 -7.70 -15.04 -4.74
N LEU A 110 -6.45 -14.98 -4.28
CA LEU A 110 -6.16 -14.86 -2.85
C LEU A 110 -6.69 -13.53 -2.28
N VAL A 111 -6.53 -12.43 -3.02
CA VAL A 111 -7.10 -11.12 -2.64
C VAL A 111 -8.64 -11.14 -2.69
N LEU A 112 -9.25 -11.85 -3.64
CA LEU A 112 -10.69 -11.99 -3.73
C LEU A 112 -11.27 -12.77 -2.54
N ILE A 113 -10.65 -13.91 -2.21
CA ILE A 113 -11.00 -14.73 -1.04
C ILE A 113 -10.86 -13.87 0.22
N ASP A 114 -9.78 -13.12 0.33
CA ASP A 114 -9.53 -12.24 1.44
C ASP A 114 -10.64 -11.20 1.64
N GLY A 115 -11.00 -10.46 0.58
CA GLY A 115 -12.10 -9.50 0.63
C GLY A 115 -13.44 -10.14 1.03
N ILE A 116 -13.76 -11.33 0.52
CA ILE A 116 -14.99 -12.07 0.88
C ILE A 116 -14.96 -12.47 2.37
N VAL A 117 -13.84 -13.04 2.83
CA VAL A 117 -13.64 -13.38 4.24
C VAL A 117 -13.82 -12.12 5.10
N PHE A 118 -13.32 -10.96 4.67
CA PHE A 118 -13.50 -9.73 5.41
C PHE A 118 -14.91 -9.20 5.45
N ILE A 119 -15.67 -9.31 4.37
CA ILE A 119 -17.10 -8.98 4.37
C ILE A 119 -17.79 -9.86 5.43
N LEU A 120 -17.54 -11.17 5.44
CA LEU A 120 -18.11 -12.10 6.41
C LEU A 120 -17.69 -11.77 7.85
N LEU A 121 -16.40 -11.52 8.10
CA LEU A 121 -15.88 -11.16 9.42
C LEU A 121 -16.42 -9.82 9.93
N THR A 122 -16.67 -8.86 9.03
CA THR A 122 -17.22 -7.55 9.38
C THR A 122 -18.71 -7.66 9.71
N VAL A 123 -19.48 -8.39 8.91
CA VAL A 123 -20.93 -8.60 9.15
C VAL A 123 -21.19 -9.43 10.41
N THR A 124 -20.31 -10.39 10.72
CA THR A 124 -20.41 -11.21 11.95
C THR A 124 -19.90 -10.50 13.20
N GLY A 125 -19.28 -9.32 13.08
CA GLY A 125 -18.68 -8.58 14.20
C GLY A 125 -17.40 -9.21 14.76
N LEU A 126 -16.88 -10.27 14.14
CA LEU A 126 -15.66 -10.95 14.57
C LEU A 126 -14.43 -10.06 14.37
N ARG A 127 -14.46 -9.17 13.35
CA ARG A 127 -13.35 -8.25 13.02
C ARG A 127 -12.98 -7.32 14.19
N LYS A 128 -13.95 -6.78 14.95
CA LYS A 128 -13.69 -5.96 16.16
C LYS A 128 -13.02 -6.78 17.27
N LYS A 129 -13.39 -8.05 17.43
CA LYS A 129 -12.75 -8.96 18.41
C LYS A 129 -11.30 -9.27 18.03
N ILE A 130 -11.02 -9.47 16.74
CA ILE A 130 -9.65 -9.69 16.27
C ILE A 130 -8.83 -8.40 16.45
N PHE A 131 -9.39 -7.23 16.13
CA PHE A 131 -8.71 -5.96 16.36
C PHE A 131 -8.32 -5.76 17.82
N THR A 132 -9.29 -5.92 18.72
CA THR A 132 -9.08 -5.74 20.16
C THR A 132 -8.13 -6.78 20.74
N ALA A 133 -7.93 -7.93 20.08
CA ALA A 133 -6.98 -8.95 20.48
C ALA A 133 -5.51 -8.60 20.19
N ILE A 134 -5.23 -7.67 19.29
CA ILE A 134 -3.84 -7.30 18.97
C ILE A 134 -3.33 -6.31 20.04
N PRO A 135 -2.14 -6.55 20.61
CA PRO A 135 -1.49 -5.60 21.51
C PRO A 135 -1.25 -4.26 20.82
N GLN A 136 -1.45 -3.16 21.54
CA GLN A 136 -1.23 -1.81 21.02
C GLN A 136 0.20 -1.63 20.49
N ALA A 137 1.20 -2.22 21.17
CA ALA A 137 2.60 -2.18 20.76
C ALA A 137 2.82 -2.64 19.31
N VAL A 138 2.24 -3.80 18.96
CA VAL A 138 2.34 -4.38 17.61
C VAL A 138 1.48 -3.58 16.63
N ARG A 139 0.26 -3.21 17.03
CA ARG A 139 -0.67 -2.44 16.19
C ARG A 139 -0.09 -1.11 15.70
N VAL A 140 0.58 -0.37 16.57
CA VAL A 140 1.20 0.93 16.23
C VAL A 140 2.49 0.73 15.42
N ALA A 141 3.18 -0.40 15.60
CA ALA A 141 4.40 -0.74 14.87
C ALA A 141 4.15 -1.22 13.44
N ILE A 142 2.99 -1.82 13.14
CA ILE A 142 2.70 -2.37 11.79
C ILE A 142 2.80 -1.31 10.69
N PRO A 143 2.13 -0.14 10.77
CA PRO A 143 2.26 0.90 9.74
C PRO A 143 3.71 1.37 9.55
N ALA A 144 4.48 1.48 10.64
CA ALA A 144 5.88 1.88 10.57
C ALA A 144 6.76 0.82 9.89
N GLY A 145 6.53 -0.47 10.17
CA GLY A 145 7.21 -1.57 9.50
C GLY A 145 6.89 -1.65 8.00
N ILE A 146 5.61 -1.50 7.65
CA ILE A 146 5.17 -1.43 6.25
C ILE A 146 5.82 -0.24 5.55
N GLY A 147 5.85 0.92 6.19
CA GLY A 147 6.53 2.11 5.68
C GLY A 147 8.02 1.88 5.43
N LEU A 148 8.72 1.22 6.36
CA LEU A 148 10.14 0.88 6.21
C LEU A 148 10.37 -0.09 5.05
N PHE A 149 9.48 -1.07 4.88
CA PHE A 149 9.53 -2.02 3.77
C PHE A 149 9.31 -1.36 2.42
N ILE A 150 8.30 -0.50 2.29
CA ILE A 150 8.03 0.23 1.04
C ILE A 150 9.18 1.20 0.71
N ALA A 151 9.75 1.88 1.71
CA ALA A 151 10.91 2.73 1.50
C ALA A 151 12.11 1.93 1.01
N PHE A 152 12.34 0.74 1.58
CA PHE A 152 13.37 -0.18 1.13
C PHE A 152 13.17 -0.61 -0.33
N LEU A 153 11.94 -0.93 -0.73
CA LEU A 153 11.60 -1.22 -2.13
C LEU A 153 11.86 -0.02 -3.05
N GLY A 154 11.51 1.19 -2.64
CA GLY A 154 11.85 2.41 -3.39
C GLY A 154 13.36 2.60 -3.58
N LEU A 155 14.15 2.32 -2.55
CA LEU A 155 15.61 2.37 -2.65
C LEU A 155 16.18 1.28 -3.58
N GLN A 156 15.54 0.10 -3.62
CA GLN A 156 15.92 -0.95 -4.57
C GLN A 156 15.51 -0.62 -6.01
N ASN A 157 14.28 -0.16 -6.22
CA ASN A 157 13.75 0.22 -7.54
C ASN A 157 14.53 1.37 -8.18
N SER A 158 15.17 2.22 -7.38
CA SER A 158 16.05 3.30 -7.86
C SER A 158 17.50 2.87 -8.09
N GLY A 159 17.87 1.65 -7.74
CA GLY A 159 19.24 1.14 -7.82
C GLY A 159 20.17 1.63 -6.70
N ILE A 160 19.67 2.40 -5.73
CA ILE A 160 20.46 2.91 -4.60
C ILE A 160 20.85 1.76 -3.66
N VAL A 161 19.94 0.82 -3.42
CA VAL A 161 20.19 -0.38 -2.63
C VAL A 161 20.15 -1.58 -3.56
N ILE A 162 21.25 -2.31 -3.65
CA ILE A 162 21.38 -3.49 -4.52
C ILE A 162 21.70 -4.75 -3.71
N PRO A 163 21.30 -5.94 -4.18
CA PRO A 163 21.63 -7.19 -3.49
C PRO A 163 23.13 -7.45 -3.47
N SER A 164 23.62 -8.00 -2.36
CA SER A 164 25.03 -8.39 -2.15
C SER A 164 25.06 -9.79 -1.57
N THR A 165 25.84 -10.69 -2.18
CA THR A 165 26.01 -12.06 -1.67
C THR A 165 26.74 -12.11 -0.33
N SER A 166 27.49 -11.07 0.03
CA SER A 166 28.27 -11.03 1.28
C SER A 166 27.53 -10.39 2.46
N THR A 167 26.64 -9.43 2.19
CA THR A 167 25.99 -8.60 3.24
C THR A 167 24.47 -8.57 3.14
N GLY A 168 23.88 -9.30 2.19
CA GLY A 168 22.46 -9.21 1.82
C GLY A 168 22.18 -8.00 0.93
N VAL A 169 22.55 -6.80 1.38
CA VAL A 169 22.42 -5.54 0.62
C VAL A 169 23.70 -4.71 0.63
N THR A 170 23.90 -3.92 -0.41
CA THR A 170 24.98 -2.92 -0.50
C THR A 170 24.49 -1.67 -1.23
N LEU A 171 25.28 -0.60 -1.18
CA LEU A 171 25.00 0.65 -1.88
C LEU A 171 25.35 0.51 -3.36
N GLY A 172 24.47 0.98 -4.24
CA GLY A 172 24.74 1.14 -5.66
C GLY A 172 25.97 2.03 -5.90
N SER A 173 26.74 1.73 -6.94
CA SER A 173 27.96 2.48 -7.23
C SER A 173 27.63 3.87 -7.79
N PHE A 174 27.94 4.92 -7.01
CA PHE A 174 27.91 6.31 -7.45
C PHE A 174 29.20 6.73 -8.20
N ASN A 175 30.07 5.78 -8.53
CA ASN A 175 31.37 6.10 -9.10
C ASN A 175 31.24 6.54 -10.57
N LEU A 176 31.40 7.83 -10.81
CA LEU A 176 31.39 8.45 -12.14
C LEU A 176 32.65 8.17 -12.96
N LEU A 177 33.73 7.72 -12.33
CA LEU A 177 35.02 7.45 -12.99
C LEU A 177 35.09 6.05 -13.61
N SER A 178 34.29 5.11 -13.09
CA SER A 178 34.25 3.71 -13.57
C SER A 178 32.86 3.25 -14.02
N GLY A 179 31.81 4.02 -13.76
CA GLY A 179 30.43 3.70 -14.07
C GLY A 179 29.86 4.49 -15.24
N SER A 180 28.80 3.97 -15.85
CA SER A 180 28.03 4.69 -16.88
C SER A 180 27.14 5.76 -16.24
N TRP A 181 27.11 6.96 -16.81
CA TRP A 181 26.21 8.04 -16.38
C TRP A 181 24.74 7.60 -16.36
N GLY A 182 24.34 6.72 -17.28
CA GLY A 182 22.97 6.17 -17.35
C GLY A 182 22.56 5.35 -16.13
N ALA A 183 23.50 4.76 -15.40
CA ALA A 183 23.22 4.01 -14.17
C ALA A 183 23.23 4.92 -12.92
N VAL A 184 24.05 5.98 -12.91
CA VAL A 184 24.17 6.89 -11.75
C VAL A 184 23.06 7.95 -11.74
N MET A 185 22.63 8.41 -12.91
CA MET A 185 21.60 9.44 -13.04
C MET A 185 20.26 9.09 -12.35
N PRO A 186 19.65 7.89 -12.53
CA PRO A 186 18.39 7.55 -11.87
C PRO A 186 18.49 7.58 -10.33
N MET A 187 19.62 7.16 -9.76
CA MET A 187 19.87 7.21 -8.31
C MET A 187 19.90 8.67 -7.82
N LEU A 188 20.63 9.54 -8.52
CA LEU A 188 20.71 10.97 -8.18
C LEU A 188 19.36 11.67 -8.31
N VAL A 189 18.59 11.37 -9.36
CA VAL A 189 17.23 11.86 -9.56
C VAL A 189 16.34 11.47 -8.38
N THR A 190 16.42 10.20 -7.95
CA THR A 190 15.62 9.71 -6.83
C THR A 190 15.97 10.47 -5.54
N ILE A 191 17.26 10.65 -5.23
CA ILE A 191 17.69 11.40 -4.04
C ILE A 191 17.21 12.86 -4.12
N ALA A 192 17.40 13.51 -5.27
CA ALA A 192 16.97 14.89 -5.48
C ALA A 192 15.44 15.03 -5.34
N ALA A 193 14.67 14.08 -5.87
CA ALA A 193 13.22 14.04 -5.75
C ALA A 193 12.77 13.81 -4.30
N VAL A 194 13.38 12.88 -3.55
CA VAL A 194 13.09 12.69 -2.12
C VAL A 194 13.34 13.97 -1.32
N LEU A 195 14.49 14.63 -1.55
CA LEU A 195 14.82 15.90 -0.90
C LEU A 195 13.84 17.01 -1.29
N ALA A 196 13.46 17.09 -2.56
CA ALA A 196 12.47 18.06 -3.04
C ALA A 196 11.11 17.84 -2.36
N ILE A 197 10.63 16.60 -2.27
CA ILE A 197 9.38 16.25 -1.57
C ILE A 197 9.48 16.67 -0.10
N ALA A 198 10.60 16.38 0.56
CA ALA A 198 10.80 16.75 1.97
C ALA A 198 10.79 18.27 2.19
N ILE A 199 11.47 19.04 1.32
CA ILE A 199 11.50 20.51 1.38
C ILE A 199 10.09 21.09 1.13
N MET A 200 9.39 20.60 0.12
CA MET A 200 8.04 21.04 -0.22
C MET A 200 7.03 20.70 0.89
N SER A 201 7.13 19.51 1.46
CA SER A 201 6.30 19.08 2.58
C SER A 201 6.55 19.92 3.83
N LYS A 202 7.82 20.24 4.13
CA LYS A 202 8.15 21.16 5.24
C LYS A 202 7.60 22.57 5.03
N ARG A 203 7.50 23.01 3.76
CA ARG A 203 6.86 24.28 3.37
C ARG A 203 5.33 24.20 3.25
N ASN A 204 4.71 23.08 3.61
CA ASN A 204 3.27 22.83 3.51
C ASN A 204 2.72 23.02 2.09
N VAL A 205 3.51 22.68 1.07
CA VAL A 205 3.05 22.71 -0.33
C VAL A 205 2.11 21.53 -0.58
N ARG A 206 0.92 21.83 -1.13
CA ARG A 206 -0.09 20.81 -1.47
C ARG A 206 0.41 19.91 -2.60
N GLY A 207 0.21 18.60 -2.46
CA GLY A 207 0.67 17.63 -3.45
C GLY A 207 2.19 17.55 -3.56
N ALA A 208 2.93 17.77 -2.45
CA ALA A 208 4.39 17.72 -2.44
C ALA A 208 4.96 16.43 -3.07
N VAL A 209 4.31 15.29 -2.84
CA VAL A 209 4.68 14.00 -3.45
C VAL A 209 4.50 14.04 -4.97
N LEU A 210 3.35 14.52 -5.47
CA LEU A 210 3.09 14.65 -6.91
C LEU A 210 4.09 15.60 -7.59
N TRP A 211 4.32 16.79 -7.02
CA TRP A 211 5.29 17.74 -7.57
C TRP A 211 6.72 17.20 -7.53
N GLY A 212 7.04 16.38 -6.54
CA GLY A 212 8.33 15.69 -6.45
C GLY A 212 8.52 14.67 -7.56
N ILE A 213 7.47 13.89 -7.86
CA ILE A 213 7.46 12.94 -8.98
C ILE A 213 7.60 13.68 -10.31
N LEU A 214 6.79 14.72 -10.55
CA LEU A 214 6.82 15.47 -11.80
C LEU A 214 8.15 16.21 -11.98
N GLY A 215 8.66 16.85 -10.92
CA GLY A 215 9.97 17.50 -10.93
C GLY A 215 11.12 16.51 -11.12
N GLY A 216 11.05 15.34 -10.47
CA GLY A 216 11.99 14.24 -10.68
C GLY A 216 11.96 13.69 -12.09
N ALA A 217 10.78 13.54 -12.69
CA ALA A 217 10.61 13.12 -14.08
C ALA A 217 11.22 14.15 -15.05
N VAL A 218 10.96 15.44 -14.85
CA VAL A 218 11.58 16.51 -15.65
C VAL A 218 13.10 16.48 -15.53
N LEU A 219 13.62 16.35 -14.30
CA LEU A 219 15.07 16.28 -14.06
C LEU A 219 15.70 15.03 -14.69
N TYR A 220 15.01 13.89 -14.65
CA TYR A 220 15.43 12.65 -15.33
C TYR A 220 15.55 12.86 -16.85
N TYR A 221 14.54 13.46 -17.47
CA TYR A 221 14.59 13.74 -18.91
C TYR A 221 15.65 14.78 -19.27
N LEU A 222 15.85 15.81 -18.45
CA LEU A 222 16.88 16.83 -18.69
C LEU A 222 18.31 16.24 -18.59
N LEU A 223 18.57 15.40 -17.58
CA LEU A 223 19.87 14.74 -17.43
C LEU A 223 20.06 13.60 -18.44
N GLY A 224 18.97 13.02 -18.94
CA GLY A 224 18.98 11.97 -19.96
C GLY A 224 19.39 12.47 -21.35
N LEU A 225 19.32 13.77 -21.62
CA LEU A 225 19.82 14.41 -22.86
C LEU A 225 21.29 14.10 -23.15
N THR A 226 22.08 13.83 -22.10
CA THR A 226 23.51 13.55 -22.24
C THR A 226 23.82 12.06 -22.41
N VAL A 227 22.80 11.19 -22.42
CA VAL A 227 22.95 9.74 -22.62
C VAL A 227 22.65 9.38 -24.09
N PRO A 228 23.57 8.69 -24.81
CA PRO A 228 23.31 8.23 -26.18
C PRO A 228 22.07 7.32 -26.25
N GLU A 229 21.24 7.48 -27.29
CA GLU A 229 20.01 6.70 -27.55
C GLU A 229 18.91 6.73 -26.46
N PHE A 230 19.01 7.63 -25.48
CA PHE A 230 18.06 7.73 -24.37
C PHE A 230 16.60 7.94 -24.83
N TYR A 231 16.39 8.68 -25.92
CA TYR A 231 15.07 8.93 -26.49
C TYR A 231 14.62 7.92 -27.54
N ALA A 232 15.47 6.97 -27.95
CA ALA A 232 15.11 5.98 -28.96
C ALA A 232 14.00 5.04 -28.46
N ASN A 233 13.95 4.79 -27.14
CA ASN A 233 12.91 4.01 -26.47
C ASN A 233 11.80 4.88 -25.85
N LEU A 234 11.84 6.21 -25.98
CA LEU A 234 10.67 7.05 -25.77
C LEU A 234 9.76 6.88 -27.00
N GLY A 235 9.13 5.71 -27.08
CA GLY A 235 7.95 5.51 -27.88
C GLY A 235 6.84 6.39 -27.31
N ILE A 236 6.90 7.70 -27.56
CA ILE A 236 5.76 8.61 -27.45
C ILE A 236 4.83 8.28 -28.62
N ALA A 237 4.39 7.02 -28.71
CA ALA A 237 3.05 6.80 -29.15
C ALA A 237 2.22 7.41 -28.02
N MET A 238 1.63 8.57 -28.26
CA MET A 238 0.42 8.96 -27.54
C MET A 238 -0.61 7.87 -27.86
N SER A 239 -0.45 6.71 -27.21
CA SER A 239 -1.39 5.62 -27.21
C SER A 239 -2.72 6.25 -26.86
N HIS A 240 -3.72 6.02 -27.70
CA HIS A 240 -5.04 6.57 -27.43
C HIS A 240 -5.42 6.17 -26.00
N PRO A 241 -6.01 7.05 -25.17
CA PRO A 241 -6.36 6.71 -23.78
C PRO A 241 -7.19 5.42 -23.70
N PHE A 242 -7.94 5.10 -24.75
CA PHE A 242 -8.69 3.86 -24.95
C PHE A 242 -7.86 2.57 -25.03
N GLU A 243 -6.57 2.62 -25.35
CA GLU A 243 -5.69 1.44 -25.32
C GLU A 243 -5.49 0.93 -23.89
N ALA A 244 -5.33 1.84 -22.92
CA ALA A 244 -5.25 1.45 -21.51
C ALA A 244 -6.57 0.80 -21.04
N PHE A 245 -7.73 1.28 -21.53
CA PHE A 245 -9.02 0.63 -21.27
C PHE A 245 -9.16 -0.73 -21.94
N LYS A 246 -8.61 -0.89 -23.16
CA LYS A 246 -8.58 -2.18 -23.86
C LYS A 246 -7.71 -3.17 -23.09
N ALA A 247 -6.49 -2.76 -22.72
CA ALA A 247 -5.57 -3.56 -21.92
C ALA A 247 -6.19 -3.93 -20.56
N PHE A 248 -6.87 -3.00 -19.89
CA PHE A 248 -7.65 -3.29 -18.69
C PHE A 248 -8.67 -4.40 -18.93
N GLY A 249 -9.45 -4.31 -20.01
CA GLY A 249 -10.47 -5.32 -20.34
C GLY A 249 -9.91 -6.70 -20.70
N THR A 250 -8.69 -6.78 -21.22
CA THR A 250 -8.07 -8.05 -21.65
C THR A 250 -7.13 -8.67 -20.62
N GLU A 251 -6.42 -7.85 -19.85
CA GLU A 251 -5.30 -8.28 -19.00
C GLU A 251 -5.67 -8.28 -17.51
N ALA A 252 -6.52 -7.35 -17.06
CA ALA A 252 -6.78 -7.14 -15.63
C ALA A 252 -8.23 -7.50 -15.22
N PHE A 253 -9.22 -6.96 -15.91
CA PHE A 253 -10.62 -7.10 -15.54
C PHE A 253 -11.10 -8.56 -15.68
N GLY A 254 -11.59 -9.13 -14.58
CA GLY A 254 -12.12 -10.49 -14.56
C GLY A 254 -11.06 -11.58 -14.72
N LYS A 255 -9.76 -11.24 -14.79
CA LYS A 255 -8.64 -12.20 -14.89
C LYS A 255 -8.66 -13.23 -13.75
N VAL A 256 -9.13 -12.78 -12.57
CA VAL A 256 -9.38 -13.60 -11.39
C VAL A 256 -10.32 -14.80 -11.65
N PHE A 257 -11.31 -14.65 -12.54
CA PHE A 257 -12.28 -15.70 -12.86
C PHE A 257 -11.88 -16.53 -14.08
N THR A 258 -11.09 -15.98 -15.00
CA THR A 258 -10.69 -16.67 -16.23
C THR A 258 -9.50 -17.59 -16.01
N GLU A 259 -8.46 -17.08 -15.33
CA GLU A 259 -7.17 -17.76 -15.17
C GLU A 259 -6.79 -17.93 -13.69
N GLY A 260 -7.43 -17.21 -12.77
CA GLY A 260 -7.00 -17.18 -11.38
C GLY A 260 -7.23 -18.47 -10.58
N PHE A 261 -8.08 -19.37 -11.06
CA PHE A 261 -8.27 -20.70 -10.46
C PHE A 261 -7.35 -21.75 -11.09
N ASP A 262 -6.53 -21.38 -12.08
CA ASP A 262 -5.57 -22.27 -12.70
C ASP A 262 -4.25 -22.31 -11.92
N PHE A 263 -4.24 -23.16 -10.88
CA PHE A 263 -3.04 -23.46 -10.13
C PHE A 263 -2.23 -24.64 -10.71
N SER A 264 -2.53 -25.09 -11.93
CA SER A 264 -1.91 -26.29 -12.52
C SER A 264 -0.39 -26.19 -12.62
N VAL A 265 0.14 -25.02 -12.95
CA VAL A 265 1.59 -24.74 -13.02
C VAL A 265 2.25 -24.90 -11.65
N PHE A 266 1.67 -24.29 -10.61
CA PHE A 266 2.20 -24.39 -9.25
C PHE A 266 2.04 -25.81 -8.68
N ALA A 267 0.93 -26.48 -8.99
CA ALA A 267 0.66 -27.87 -8.60
C ALA A 267 1.67 -28.84 -9.21
N ALA A 268 2.06 -28.61 -10.46
CA ALA A 268 3.01 -29.44 -11.19
C ALA A 268 4.44 -29.31 -10.62
N GLU A 269 4.84 -28.11 -10.20
CA GLU A 269 6.19 -27.87 -9.66
C GLU A 269 6.34 -28.25 -8.19
N HIS A 270 5.33 -27.99 -7.34
CA HIS A 270 5.45 -28.10 -5.88
C HIS A 270 4.59 -29.22 -5.27
N GLY A 271 3.68 -29.81 -6.05
CA GLY A 271 2.75 -30.84 -5.59
C GLY A 271 1.48 -30.28 -4.93
N VAL A 272 0.40 -31.06 -4.99
CA VAL A 272 -0.95 -30.65 -4.55
C VAL A 272 -1.03 -30.32 -3.04
N ALA A 273 -0.28 -31.03 -2.20
CA ALA A 273 -0.27 -30.79 -0.75
C ALA A 273 0.35 -29.42 -0.40
N ASN A 274 1.45 -29.05 -1.06
CA ASN A 274 2.08 -27.74 -0.89
C ASN A 274 1.21 -26.63 -1.49
N LEU A 275 0.51 -26.88 -2.59
CA LEU A 275 -0.44 -25.93 -3.15
C LEU A 275 -1.56 -25.57 -2.18
N VAL A 276 -2.22 -26.57 -1.56
CA VAL A 276 -3.27 -26.31 -0.59
C VAL A 276 -2.71 -25.55 0.61
N LEU A 277 -1.52 -25.94 1.08
CA LEU A 277 -0.87 -25.26 2.19
C LEU A 277 -0.55 -23.81 1.84
N THR A 278 0.09 -23.54 0.70
CA THR A 278 0.44 -22.19 0.22
C THR A 278 -0.80 -21.33 0.02
N ILE A 279 -1.88 -21.86 -0.57
CA ILE A 279 -3.12 -21.09 -0.73
C ILE A 279 -3.69 -20.72 0.64
N VAL A 280 -3.79 -21.67 1.57
CA VAL A 280 -4.36 -21.43 2.91
C VAL A 280 -3.50 -20.45 3.69
N THR A 281 -2.18 -20.64 3.71
CA THR A 281 -1.26 -19.80 4.48
C THR A 281 -1.10 -18.42 3.86
N THR A 282 -1.11 -18.30 2.53
CA THR A 282 -0.99 -17.01 1.83
C THR A 282 -2.31 -16.23 1.88
N ALA A 283 -3.46 -16.89 1.74
CA ALA A 283 -4.76 -16.24 1.96
C ALA A 283 -4.89 -15.75 3.41
N LEU A 284 -4.47 -16.56 4.38
CA LEU A 284 -4.44 -16.14 5.78
C LEU A 284 -3.45 -14.98 5.99
N ALA A 285 -2.30 -15.00 5.34
CA ALA A 285 -1.31 -13.93 5.39
C ALA A 285 -1.87 -12.62 4.81
N PHE A 286 -2.47 -12.64 3.63
CA PHE A 286 -3.17 -11.49 3.04
C PHE A 286 -4.21 -10.95 4.00
N CYS A 287 -5.04 -11.83 4.55
CA CYS A 287 -6.05 -11.46 5.52
C CYS A 287 -5.44 -10.75 6.72
N MET A 288 -4.43 -11.35 7.35
CA MET A 288 -3.81 -10.72 8.51
C MET A 288 -3.19 -9.36 8.15
N VAL A 289 -2.41 -9.27 7.06
CA VAL A 289 -1.77 -8.03 6.63
C VAL A 289 -2.81 -6.95 6.29
N ASP A 290 -3.85 -7.29 5.52
CA ASP A 290 -4.91 -6.35 5.11
C ASP A 290 -5.68 -5.84 6.32
N MET A 291 -6.10 -6.74 7.22
CA MET A 291 -6.76 -6.33 8.45
C MET A 291 -5.93 -5.32 9.22
N PHE A 292 -4.64 -5.57 9.39
CA PHE A 292 -3.80 -4.67 10.17
C PHE A 292 -3.51 -3.36 9.45
N ASP A 293 -3.33 -3.41 8.12
CA ASP A 293 -3.12 -2.22 7.31
C ASP A 293 -4.38 -1.34 7.33
N THR A 294 -5.54 -1.87 6.99
CA THR A 294 -6.83 -1.15 7.01
C THR A 294 -7.09 -0.52 8.37
N ILE A 295 -6.85 -1.24 9.46
CA ILE A 295 -7.08 -0.66 10.78
C ILE A 295 -6.04 0.41 11.12
N GLY A 296 -4.76 0.14 10.82
CA GLY A 296 -3.67 1.08 11.07
C GLY A 296 -3.83 2.37 10.28
N THR A 297 -4.22 2.29 9.01
CA THR A 297 -4.41 3.43 8.13
C THR A 297 -5.69 4.20 8.44
N LEU A 298 -6.80 3.52 8.74
CA LEU A 298 -8.04 4.17 9.22
C LEU A 298 -7.79 4.94 10.52
N TYR A 299 -7.17 4.29 11.52
CA TYR A 299 -6.85 4.94 12.77
C TYR A 299 -5.87 6.09 12.56
N GLY A 300 -4.78 5.88 11.82
CA GLY A 300 -3.77 6.90 11.55
C GLY A 300 -4.33 8.13 10.81
N ALA A 301 -5.20 7.91 9.82
CA ALA A 301 -5.86 8.99 9.09
C ALA A 301 -6.82 9.78 10.00
N CYS A 302 -7.61 9.09 10.83
CA CYS A 302 -8.53 9.74 11.78
C CYS A 302 -7.79 10.46 12.92
N ALA A 303 -6.72 9.87 13.46
CA ALA A 303 -5.89 10.45 14.52
C ALA A 303 -5.24 11.76 14.05
N ARG A 304 -4.60 11.75 12.88
CA ARG A 304 -3.99 12.96 12.28
C ARG A 304 -5.04 14.00 11.89
N GLY A 305 -6.23 13.57 11.49
CA GLY A 305 -7.37 14.43 11.16
C GLY A 305 -8.15 14.97 12.36
N ASN A 306 -7.75 14.61 13.59
CA ASN A 306 -8.50 14.90 14.82
C ASN A 306 -10.00 14.52 14.69
N MET A 307 -10.22 13.28 14.27
CA MET A 307 -11.56 12.69 14.01
C MET A 307 -11.88 11.48 14.88
N LEU A 308 -10.97 11.09 15.79
CA LEU A 308 -11.24 10.03 16.75
C LEU A 308 -12.38 10.43 17.70
N THR A 309 -13.14 9.46 18.17
CA THR A 309 -14.15 9.66 19.22
C THR A 309 -13.49 10.04 20.55
N GLU A 310 -14.27 10.47 21.53
CA GLU A 310 -13.77 10.77 22.89
C GLU A 310 -13.07 9.58 23.55
N GLU A 311 -13.46 8.36 23.16
CA GLU A 311 -12.87 7.09 23.60
C GLU A 311 -11.60 6.70 22.80
N GLY A 312 -11.19 7.53 21.84
CA GLY A 312 -10.06 7.26 20.95
C GLY A 312 -10.36 6.22 19.86
N GLU A 313 -11.63 5.89 19.59
CA GLU A 313 -12.01 4.94 18.53
C GLU A 313 -12.27 5.65 17.19
N VAL A 314 -12.18 4.89 16.09
CA VAL A 314 -12.54 5.39 14.76
C VAL A 314 -14.06 5.50 14.65
N PRO A 315 -14.62 6.67 14.27
CA PRO A 315 -16.06 6.82 14.13
C PRO A 315 -16.60 5.91 13.02
N ARG A 316 -17.66 5.14 13.34
CA ARG A 316 -18.34 4.23 12.39
C ARG A 316 -17.37 3.22 11.76
N MET A 317 -16.42 2.73 12.56
CA MET A 317 -15.39 1.77 12.15
C MET A 317 -15.95 0.58 11.36
N ASP A 318 -17.02 -0.07 11.83
CA ASP A 318 -17.61 -1.23 11.16
C ASP A 318 -18.05 -0.94 9.71
N ARG A 319 -18.56 0.27 9.45
CA ARG A 319 -18.98 0.69 8.10
C ARG A 319 -17.80 1.06 7.22
N ALA A 320 -16.77 1.68 7.79
CA ALA A 320 -15.53 1.97 7.07
C ALA A 320 -14.82 0.67 6.67
N MET A 321 -14.77 -0.28 7.59
CA MET A 321 -14.23 -1.62 7.38
C MET A 321 -15.03 -2.44 6.37
N LEU A 322 -16.36 -2.29 6.33
CA LEU A 322 -17.18 -2.93 5.31
C LEU A 322 -16.93 -2.31 3.92
N ALA A 323 -16.83 -0.98 3.84
CA ALA A 323 -16.51 -0.27 2.59
C ALA A 323 -15.16 -0.75 2.03
N ASP A 324 -14.16 -0.84 2.90
CA ASP A 324 -12.83 -1.38 2.62
C ASP A 324 -12.88 -2.81 2.07
N ALA A 325 -13.57 -3.73 2.76
CA ALA A 325 -13.67 -5.13 2.32
C ALA A 325 -14.34 -5.27 0.95
N ILE A 326 -15.41 -4.51 0.70
CA ILE A 326 -16.09 -4.48 -0.62
C ILE A 326 -15.16 -3.88 -1.68
N ALA A 327 -14.40 -2.83 -1.33
CA ALA A 327 -13.43 -2.21 -2.22
C ALA A 327 -12.32 -3.21 -2.59
N THR A 328 -11.83 -4.00 -1.64
CA THR A 328 -10.86 -5.08 -1.86
C THR A 328 -11.39 -6.16 -2.79
N THR A 329 -12.60 -6.67 -2.54
CA THR A 329 -13.27 -7.63 -3.43
C THR A 329 -13.40 -7.06 -4.84
N THR A 330 -13.80 -5.80 -4.96
CA THR A 330 -13.95 -5.15 -6.27
C THR A 330 -12.60 -4.87 -6.93
N GLY A 331 -11.57 -4.53 -6.16
CA GLY A 331 -10.20 -4.35 -6.61
C GLY A 331 -9.66 -5.63 -7.24
N ALA A 332 -9.83 -6.78 -6.58
CA ALA A 332 -9.45 -8.08 -7.12
C ALA A 332 -10.16 -8.41 -8.44
N ILE A 333 -11.45 -8.07 -8.56
CA ILE A 333 -12.23 -8.24 -9.80
C ILE A 333 -11.72 -7.31 -10.91
N CYS A 334 -11.36 -6.07 -10.56
CA CYS A 334 -10.75 -5.12 -11.49
C CYS A 334 -9.31 -5.48 -11.88
N GLY A 335 -8.65 -6.41 -11.16
CA GLY A 335 -7.26 -6.78 -11.42
C GLY A 335 -6.24 -5.90 -10.70
N THR A 336 -6.57 -5.36 -9.53
CA THR A 336 -5.58 -4.76 -8.64
C THR A 336 -5.56 -5.50 -7.31
N SER A 337 -4.48 -5.32 -6.55
CA SER A 337 -4.41 -5.81 -5.18
C SER A 337 -5.40 -5.08 -4.25
N THR A 338 -5.37 -5.45 -2.98
CA THR A 338 -6.19 -4.95 -1.88
C THR A 338 -6.31 -3.43 -1.85
N VAL A 339 -7.55 -2.95 -1.66
CA VAL A 339 -7.89 -1.53 -1.64
C VAL A 339 -8.11 -1.12 -0.19
N THR A 340 -7.32 -0.17 0.28
CA THR A 340 -7.34 0.28 1.67
C THR A 340 -7.44 1.79 1.80
N THR A 341 -7.63 2.27 3.02
CA THR A 341 -7.68 3.69 3.36
C THR A 341 -6.29 4.33 3.32
N PHE A 342 -6.18 5.53 2.75
CA PHE A 342 -4.90 6.25 2.68
C PHE A 342 -4.74 7.23 3.82
N VAL A 343 -3.59 7.20 4.50
CA VAL A 343 -3.24 8.10 5.61
C VAL A 343 -3.11 9.55 5.13
N GLU A 344 -2.76 9.74 3.86
CA GLU A 344 -2.70 11.01 3.13
C GLU A 344 -4.05 11.74 3.14
N SER A 345 -5.17 11.03 3.31
CA SER A 345 -6.49 11.63 3.48
C SER A 345 -6.54 12.62 4.64
N SER A 346 -5.67 12.46 5.65
CA SER A 346 -5.53 13.42 6.75
C SER A 346 -5.21 14.84 6.29
N ALA A 347 -4.56 15.03 5.13
CA ALA A 347 -4.31 16.35 4.54
C ALA A 347 -5.61 17.05 4.10
N GLY A 348 -6.56 16.31 3.51
CA GLY A 348 -7.88 16.86 3.19
C GLY A 348 -8.72 17.12 4.44
N VAL A 349 -8.60 16.27 5.46
CA VAL A 349 -9.25 16.51 6.77
C VAL A 349 -8.71 17.77 7.43
N ALA A 350 -7.41 18.02 7.36
CA ALA A 350 -6.77 19.23 7.88
C ALA A 350 -7.25 20.51 7.18
N GLU A 351 -7.68 20.42 5.92
CA GLU A 351 -8.31 21.52 5.16
C GLU A 351 -9.80 21.72 5.51
N GLY A 352 -10.32 20.98 6.50
CA GLY A 352 -11.68 21.12 7.01
C GLY A 352 -12.68 20.11 6.43
N GLY A 353 -12.22 19.09 5.70
CA GLY A 353 -13.06 17.97 5.28
C GLY A 353 -13.55 17.19 6.50
N ARG A 354 -14.87 17.05 6.65
CA ARG A 354 -15.48 16.36 7.81
C ARG A 354 -16.47 15.27 7.41
N THR A 355 -16.84 15.19 6.13
CA THR A 355 -17.89 14.26 5.66
C THR A 355 -17.46 13.46 4.45
N GLY A 356 -18.25 12.45 4.11
CA GLY A 356 -18.08 11.66 2.89
C GLY A 356 -18.26 12.46 1.60
N LEU A 357 -18.74 13.71 1.66
CA LEU A 357 -18.80 14.59 0.48
C LEU A 357 -17.40 14.91 -0.06
N SER A 358 -16.41 15.13 0.82
CA SER A 358 -15.00 15.26 0.44
C SER A 358 -14.54 14.04 -0.37
N SER A 359 -14.86 12.83 0.10
CA SER A 359 -14.52 11.58 -0.60
C SER A 359 -15.20 11.50 -1.97
N MET A 360 -16.47 11.92 -2.09
CA MET A 360 -17.14 11.97 -3.39
C MET A 360 -16.42 12.87 -4.39
N PHE A 361 -15.92 14.03 -3.96
CA PHE A 361 -15.10 14.88 -4.84
C PHE A 361 -13.79 14.21 -5.21
N THR A 362 -13.10 13.57 -4.26
CA THR A 362 -11.89 12.79 -4.55
C THR A 362 -12.15 11.70 -5.59
N ALA A 363 -13.27 10.98 -5.49
CA ALA A 363 -13.65 9.95 -6.48
C ALA A 363 -13.89 10.54 -7.87
N VAL A 364 -14.52 11.73 -7.98
CA VAL A 364 -14.67 12.44 -9.25
C VAL A 364 -13.30 12.82 -9.83
N PHE A 365 -12.36 13.25 -9.00
CA PHE A 365 -11.00 13.56 -9.48
C PHE A 365 -10.25 12.31 -9.95
N PHE A 366 -10.39 11.17 -9.27
CA PHE A 366 -9.86 9.89 -9.76
C PHE A 366 -10.50 9.46 -11.09
N PHE A 367 -11.80 9.66 -11.24
CA PHE A 367 -12.49 9.40 -12.51
C PHE A 367 -11.90 10.24 -13.65
N ILE A 368 -11.61 11.52 -13.41
CA ILE A 368 -10.94 12.38 -14.39
C ILE A 368 -9.49 11.90 -14.63
N ALA A 369 -8.76 11.56 -13.57
CA ALA A 369 -7.37 11.10 -13.61
C ALA A 369 -7.18 9.83 -14.44
N MET A 370 -8.19 8.95 -14.45
CA MET A 370 -8.19 7.71 -15.22
C MET A 370 -7.89 7.94 -16.72
N PHE A 371 -8.29 9.07 -17.30
CA PHE A 371 -8.04 9.41 -18.70
C PHE A 371 -6.64 9.99 -18.96
N LEU A 372 -5.87 10.28 -17.91
CA LEU A 372 -4.48 10.78 -18.00
C LEU A 372 -3.44 9.65 -18.01
N SER A 373 -3.85 8.39 -18.16
CA SER A 373 -2.93 7.23 -18.17
C SER A 373 -1.77 7.33 -19.19
N PRO A 374 -1.93 7.87 -20.43
CA PRO A 374 -0.82 7.94 -21.38
C PRO A 374 0.25 8.96 -20.93
N ILE A 375 -0.17 10.02 -20.25
CA ILE A 375 0.76 11.02 -19.71
C ILE A 375 1.48 10.45 -18.48
N ALA A 376 0.78 9.66 -17.66
CA ALA A 376 1.35 9.01 -16.50
C ALA A 376 2.44 7.98 -16.85
N GLN A 377 2.32 7.29 -17.99
CA GLN A 377 3.32 6.35 -18.50
C GLN A 377 4.68 6.99 -18.79
N LEU A 378 4.73 8.31 -19.02
CA LEU A 378 5.97 9.05 -19.23
C LEU A 378 6.75 9.28 -17.92
N ILE A 379 6.29 8.79 -16.77
CA ILE A 379 6.97 9.04 -15.52
C ILE A 379 7.93 7.88 -15.21
N PRO A 380 9.24 8.16 -15.11
CA PRO A 380 10.23 7.11 -14.94
C PRO A 380 10.13 6.46 -13.56
N GLY A 381 10.46 5.16 -13.48
CA GLY A 381 10.42 4.38 -12.24
C GLY A 381 11.20 5.00 -11.08
N CYS A 382 12.34 5.63 -11.37
CA CYS A 382 13.15 6.34 -10.37
C CYS A 382 12.43 7.54 -9.72
N ALA A 383 11.58 8.26 -10.46
CA ALA A 383 10.80 9.35 -9.90
C ALA A 383 9.67 8.83 -8.99
N THR A 384 9.02 7.74 -9.38
CA THR A 384 8.04 7.06 -8.51
C THR A 384 8.66 6.41 -7.29
N ALA A 385 9.90 5.92 -7.39
CA ALA A 385 10.65 5.37 -6.27
C ALA A 385 10.90 6.40 -5.16
N ALA A 386 11.11 7.68 -5.51
CA ALA A 386 11.24 8.75 -4.52
C ALA A 386 9.95 8.93 -3.69
N ALA A 387 8.78 8.74 -4.30
CA ALA A 387 7.52 8.78 -3.58
C ALA A 387 7.39 7.61 -2.60
N LEU A 388 7.79 6.39 -2.99
CA LEU A 388 7.82 5.23 -2.09
C LEU A 388 8.66 5.50 -0.83
N VAL A 389 9.86 6.05 -1.01
CA VAL A 389 10.74 6.42 0.10
C VAL A 389 10.08 7.45 1.01
N TYR A 390 9.47 8.49 0.44
CA TYR A 390 8.83 9.53 1.23
C TYR A 390 7.56 9.07 1.95
N VAL A 391 6.75 8.20 1.34
CA VAL A 391 5.59 7.57 1.99
C VAL A 391 6.04 6.76 3.20
N GLY A 392 7.15 6.03 3.09
CA GLY A 392 7.76 5.37 4.25
C GLY A 392 8.10 6.34 5.38
N VAL A 393 8.66 7.51 5.08
CA VAL A 393 8.90 8.58 6.07
C VAL A 393 7.61 9.05 6.74
N LEU A 394 6.52 9.20 6.00
CA LEU A 394 5.22 9.62 6.56
C LEU A 394 4.65 8.57 7.51
N MET A 395 4.79 7.28 7.19
CA MET A 395 4.30 6.17 8.01
C MET A 395 5.15 5.93 9.27
N MET A 396 6.44 6.25 9.22
CA MET A 396 7.34 6.19 10.38
C MET A 396 6.92 7.15 11.52
N GLY A 397 6.04 8.12 11.27
CA GLY A 397 5.52 9.00 12.32
C GLY A 397 4.80 8.27 13.46
N CYS A 398 4.23 7.09 13.20
CA CYS A 398 3.54 6.27 14.22
C CYS A 398 4.49 5.75 15.31
N VAL A 399 5.79 5.67 15.02
CA VAL A 399 6.84 5.23 15.96
C VAL A 399 6.88 6.08 17.23
N LYS A 400 6.44 7.35 17.15
CA LYS A 400 6.39 8.27 18.29
C LYS A 400 5.37 7.83 19.36
N GLU A 401 4.34 7.09 18.98
CA GLU A 401 3.31 6.62 19.91
C GLU A 401 3.73 5.37 20.69
N ILE A 402 4.89 4.79 20.38
CA ILE A 402 5.41 3.58 21.01
C ILE A 402 6.22 3.99 22.25
N ASP A 403 5.93 3.36 23.39
CA ASP A 403 6.73 3.53 24.61
C ASP A 403 8.06 2.77 24.49
N TRP A 404 9.11 3.50 24.14
CA TRP A 404 10.46 2.97 23.97
C TRP A 404 11.21 2.72 25.29
N HIS A 405 10.70 3.22 26.42
CA HIS A 405 11.35 3.00 27.71
C HIS A 405 11.00 1.63 28.30
N SER A 406 9.86 1.05 27.91
CA SER A 406 9.41 -0.24 28.40
C SER A 406 9.77 -1.36 27.43
N ALA A 407 10.67 -2.26 27.84
CA ALA A 407 11.17 -3.36 26.98
C ALA A 407 10.06 -4.35 26.55
N ASP A 408 8.99 -4.49 27.34
CA ASP A 408 7.83 -5.33 27.01
C ASP A 408 6.95 -4.76 25.88
N ILE A 409 7.17 -3.50 25.50
CA ILE A 409 6.49 -2.81 24.39
C ILE A 409 7.49 -2.56 23.24
N ALA A 410 8.68 -2.05 23.58
CA ALA A 410 9.70 -1.67 22.62
C ALA A 410 10.25 -2.85 21.80
N VAL A 411 10.51 -4.00 22.43
CA VAL A 411 11.06 -5.18 21.72
C VAL A 411 10.06 -5.74 20.70
N PRO A 412 8.77 -6.00 21.06
CA PRO A 412 7.77 -6.42 20.08
C PRO A 412 7.61 -5.44 18.92
N ALA A 413 7.53 -4.14 19.22
CA ALA A 413 7.41 -3.11 18.21
C ALA A 413 8.62 -3.09 17.26
N PHE A 414 9.84 -3.14 17.81
CA PHE A 414 11.07 -3.16 17.02
C PHE A 414 11.13 -4.37 16.09
N LEU A 415 10.86 -5.57 16.61
CA LEU A 415 10.87 -6.80 15.81
C LEU A 415 9.79 -6.77 14.72
N THR A 416 8.60 -6.22 15.03
CA THR A 416 7.56 -5.99 14.01
C THR A 416 8.06 -5.12 12.88
N MET A 417 8.74 -4.00 13.18
CA MET A 417 9.18 -3.07 12.14
C MET A 417 10.37 -3.57 11.35
N ALA A 418 11.38 -4.13 12.03
CA ALA A 418 12.66 -4.46 11.41
C ALA A 418 12.58 -5.72 10.55
N LEU A 419 11.80 -6.72 10.95
CA LEU A 419 11.76 -8.00 10.22
C LEU A 419 10.94 -7.93 8.94
N MET A 420 10.05 -6.95 8.77
CA MET A 420 9.35 -6.76 7.49
C MET A 420 10.31 -6.50 6.32
N PRO A 421 11.18 -5.47 6.34
CA PRO A 421 12.17 -5.26 5.29
C PRO A 421 13.28 -6.31 5.29
N PHE A 422 13.76 -6.75 6.45
CA PHE A 422 14.91 -7.66 6.51
C PHE A 422 14.59 -9.08 6.04
N ALA A 423 13.38 -9.56 6.33
CA ALA A 423 12.91 -10.86 5.83
C ALA A 423 12.10 -10.72 4.53
N TYR A 424 11.96 -9.50 4.00
CA TYR A 424 11.23 -9.19 2.77
C TYR A 424 9.78 -9.75 2.78
N ASN A 425 9.16 -9.78 3.97
CA ASN A 425 7.85 -10.38 4.20
C ASN A 425 7.16 -9.72 5.38
N ILE A 426 6.00 -9.11 5.11
CA ILE A 426 5.23 -8.36 6.11
C ILE A 426 4.69 -9.29 7.21
N SER A 427 4.25 -10.49 6.84
CA SER A 427 3.68 -11.48 7.75
C SER A 427 4.69 -11.94 8.80
N TYR A 428 5.97 -12.10 8.43
CA TYR A 428 7.02 -12.46 9.40
C TYR A 428 7.26 -11.34 10.40
N GLY A 429 7.27 -10.08 9.97
CA GLY A 429 7.34 -8.95 10.89
C GLY A 429 6.25 -9.02 11.96
N ILE A 430 4.99 -9.18 11.55
CA ILE A 430 3.88 -9.29 12.49
C ILE A 430 4.01 -10.51 13.41
N ALA A 431 4.35 -11.68 12.84
CA ALA A 431 4.51 -12.93 13.58
C ALA A 431 5.52 -12.78 14.71
N PHE A 432 6.73 -12.32 14.41
CA PHE A 432 7.79 -12.13 15.41
C PHE A 432 7.44 -11.04 16.43
N GLY A 433 6.69 -10.02 16.04
CA GLY A 433 6.11 -9.04 16.95
C GLY A 433 5.18 -9.64 18.00
N LEU A 434 4.22 -10.46 17.55
CA LEU A 434 3.25 -11.10 18.44
C LEU A 434 3.89 -12.17 19.32
N ILE A 435 4.79 -12.99 18.75
CA ILE A 435 5.53 -14.02 19.48
C ILE A 435 6.36 -13.37 20.60
N SER A 436 7.14 -12.34 20.28
CA SER A 436 7.96 -11.65 21.27
C SER A 436 7.12 -10.96 22.35
N TYR A 437 5.97 -10.37 21.99
CA TYR A 437 5.05 -9.79 22.97
C TYR A 437 4.55 -10.84 23.97
N VAL A 438 4.07 -11.99 23.47
CA VAL A 438 3.55 -13.07 24.32
C VAL A 438 4.65 -13.65 25.20
N VAL A 439 5.82 -13.94 24.64
CA VAL A 439 6.97 -14.49 25.38
C VAL A 439 7.40 -13.52 26.49
N ILE A 440 7.60 -12.24 26.19
CA ILE A 440 8.07 -11.28 27.20
C ILE A 440 7.02 -11.10 28.31
N LYS A 441 5.74 -10.95 27.96
CA LYS A 441 4.65 -10.82 28.95
C LYS A 441 4.47 -12.10 29.79
N LEU A 442 4.77 -13.26 29.23
CA LEU A 442 4.75 -14.54 29.95
C LEU A 442 5.86 -14.60 31.01
N PHE A 443 7.10 -14.29 30.63
CA PHE A 443 8.25 -14.35 31.54
C PHE A 443 8.35 -13.16 32.51
N THR A 444 7.63 -12.07 32.26
CA THR A 444 7.55 -10.90 33.17
C THR A 444 6.37 -10.98 34.16
N GLY A 445 5.60 -12.07 34.16
CA GLY A 445 4.46 -12.26 35.06
C GLY A 445 3.21 -11.45 34.71
N LYS A 446 3.21 -10.69 33.61
CA LYS A 446 2.09 -9.88 33.11
C LYS A 446 1.11 -10.68 32.23
N VAL A 447 0.95 -11.97 32.51
CA VAL A 447 0.13 -12.90 31.69
C VAL A 447 -1.33 -12.44 31.57
N LYS A 448 -1.86 -11.80 32.62
CA LYS A 448 -3.25 -11.30 32.66
C LYS A 448 -3.53 -10.17 31.67
N GLU A 449 -2.50 -9.50 31.15
CA GLU A 449 -2.63 -8.46 30.12
C GLU A 449 -2.77 -9.05 28.71
N ILE A 450 -2.46 -10.35 28.53
CA ILE A 450 -2.56 -11.03 27.25
C ILE A 450 -4.01 -11.47 27.04
N LYS A 451 -4.68 -10.89 26.04
CA LYS A 451 -6.05 -11.27 25.69
C LYS A 451 -6.05 -12.66 25.06
N ALA A 452 -7.14 -13.42 25.26
CA ALA A 452 -7.29 -14.75 24.68
C ALA A 452 -7.12 -14.76 23.15
N GLY A 453 -7.57 -13.71 22.46
CA GLY A 453 -7.36 -13.59 21.02
C GLY A 453 -5.88 -13.40 20.63
N THR A 454 -5.06 -12.76 21.46
CA THR A 454 -3.61 -12.61 21.19
C THR A 454 -2.94 -13.98 21.14
N TRP A 455 -3.33 -14.88 22.04
CA TRP A 455 -2.83 -16.27 22.07
C TRP A 455 -3.19 -17.03 20.80
N VAL A 456 -4.44 -16.96 20.38
CA VAL A 456 -4.91 -17.64 19.16
C VAL A 456 -4.16 -17.13 17.94
N ILE A 457 -4.03 -15.81 17.78
CA ILE A 457 -3.34 -15.22 16.63
C ILE A 457 -1.85 -15.58 16.65
N THR A 458 -1.21 -15.55 17.83
CA THR A 458 0.21 -15.93 17.97
C THR A 458 0.43 -17.40 17.62
N LEU A 459 -0.47 -18.30 18.03
CA LEU A 459 -0.42 -19.72 17.68
C LEU A 459 -0.62 -19.94 16.17
N LEU A 460 -1.52 -19.19 15.53
CA LEU A 460 -1.71 -19.25 14.08
C LEU A 460 -0.45 -18.80 13.33
N PHE A 461 0.21 -17.72 13.77
CA PHE A 461 1.46 -17.28 13.17
C PHE A 461 2.63 -18.23 13.43
N LEU A 462 2.69 -18.88 14.60
CA LEU A 462 3.65 -19.94 14.86
C LEU A 462 3.42 -21.13 13.93
N ALA A 463 2.17 -21.56 13.77
CA ALA A 463 1.83 -22.62 12.84
C ALA A 463 2.20 -22.24 11.39
N MET A 464 1.88 -21.01 10.96
CA MET A 464 2.32 -20.50 9.65
C MET A 464 3.85 -20.61 9.52
N LEU A 465 4.61 -20.12 10.49
CA LEU A 465 6.06 -20.09 10.43
C LEU A 465 6.69 -21.48 10.36
N PHE A 466 6.21 -22.44 11.15
CA PHE A 466 6.73 -23.82 11.16
C PHE A 466 6.19 -24.72 10.04
N LEU A 467 5.12 -24.32 9.34
CA LEU A 467 4.56 -25.07 8.23
C LEU A 467 5.03 -24.55 6.87
N THR A 468 5.42 -23.27 6.77
CA THR A 468 5.84 -22.64 5.49
C THR A 468 7.34 -22.46 5.33
N HIS A 469 8.10 -22.57 6.42
CA HIS A 469 9.55 -22.59 6.47
C HIS A 469 10.00 -23.79 7.30
#